data_AF-X1SA42-F1
#
_entry.id   AF-X1SA42-F1
#
_cell.length_a   1.000
_cell.length_b   1.000
_cell.length_c   1.000
_cell.angle_alpha   90.00
_cell.angle_beta   90.00
_cell.angle_gamma   90.00
#
_symmetry.space_group_name_H-M   'P 1'
#
loop_
_entity.id
_entity.type
_entity.pdbx_description
1 polymer ?
#
loop_
_entity_poly.entity_id
_entity_poly.type
_entity_poly.pdbx_seq_one_letter_code
_entity_poly.pdbx_strand_id
1 'polypeptide(L)'
;MDIKSAITTLLRDGLILVFNQDKLDVVKTAEALIKAGVSNMEVTCRVKRPLEKLERLRKELPDFVAGSASLIDSPEMLDVYNKANPQYRKASCGDPLPSVREVADAGACYLVSA
;
A
#
# COMPACT_ATOMS: atom_id res chain seq x y z
N MET A 1 -14.62 0.02 -5.25
CA MET A 1 -14.20 -0.30 -6.62
C MET A 1 -14.26 -1.80 -6.80
N ASP A 2 -14.77 -2.30 -7.93
CA ASP A 2 -14.73 -3.73 -8.26
C ASP A 2 -13.42 -4.14 -8.95
N ILE A 3 -13.17 -5.45 -9.03
CA ILE A 3 -11.94 -6.02 -9.61
C ILE A 3 -11.74 -5.66 -11.09
N LYS A 4 -12.80 -5.56 -11.89
CA LYS A 4 -12.71 -5.25 -13.32
C LYS A 4 -12.25 -3.81 -13.51
N SER A 5 -12.80 -2.89 -12.73
CA SER A 5 -12.41 -1.49 -12.71
C SER A 5 -10.94 -1.32 -12.31
N ALA A 6 -10.47 -2.04 -11.29
CA ALA A 6 -9.08 -2.03 -10.87
C ALA A 6 -8.13 -2.52 -11.99
N ILE A 7 -8.42 -3.69 -12.58
CA ILE A 7 -7.60 -4.25 -13.66
C ILE A 7 -7.59 -3.33 -14.89
N THR A 8 -8.74 -2.77 -15.28
CA THR A 8 -8.83 -1.87 -16.43
C THR A 8 -7.96 -0.62 -16.23
N THR A 9 -8.00 -0.02 -15.02
CA THR A 9 -7.17 1.14 -14.69
C THR A 9 -5.69 0.78 -14.72
N LEU A 10 -5.29 -0.34 -14.11
CA LEU A 10 -3.89 -0.78 -14.10
C LEU A 10 -3.34 -1.01 -15.53
N LEU A 11 -4.13 -1.67 -16.38
CA LEU A 11 -3.75 -1.90 -17.78
C LEU A 11 -3.69 -0.61 -18.61
N ARG A 12 -4.63 0.33 -18.37
CA ARG A 12 -4.64 1.64 -19.04
C ARG A 12 -3.42 2.47 -18.64
N ASP A 13 -3.10 2.52 -17.35
CA ASP A 13 -1.98 3.32 -16.85
C ASP A 13 -0.63 2.70 -17.24
N GLY A 14 -0.56 1.37 -17.40
CA GLY A 14 0.59 0.65 -17.95
C GLY A 14 1.83 0.61 -17.03
N LEU A 15 1.73 1.21 -15.85
CA LEU A 15 2.76 1.24 -14.82
C LEU A 15 2.12 1.35 -13.43
N ILE A 16 2.86 0.92 -12.42
CA ILE A 16 2.49 1.07 -11.01
C ILE A 16 3.55 1.91 -10.31
N LEU A 17 3.12 2.99 -9.66
CA LEU A 17 4.00 3.85 -8.86
C LEU A 17 4.03 3.41 -7.41
N VAL A 18 5.21 3.47 -6.79
CA VAL A 18 5.42 3.03 -5.41
C VAL A 18 5.56 4.24 -4.49
N PHE A 19 4.61 4.38 -3.57
CA PHE A 19 4.70 5.35 -2.48
C PHE A 19 5.64 4.84 -1.39
N ASN A 20 6.85 5.41 -1.30
CA ASN A 20 7.87 5.03 -0.33
C ASN A 20 8.39 6.21 0.52
N GLN A 21 7.67 7.32 0.58
CA GLN A 21 8.12 8.57 1.21
C GLN A 21 7.25 8.98 2.40
N ASP A 22 7.71 8.74 3.64
CA ASP A 22 6.97 9.12 4.85
C ASP A 22 6.75 10.62 5.03
N LYS A 23 7.58 11.46 4.40
CA LYS A 23 7.47 12.92 4.47
C LYS A 23 6.36 13.50 3.60
N LEU A 24 5.84 12.72 2.65
CA LEU A 24 4.79 13.16 1.74
C LEU A 24 3.41 12.76 2.29
N ASP A 25 2.39 13.55 1.96
CA ASP A 25 1.01 13.15 2.21
C ASP A 25 0.56 12.21 1.08
N VAL A 26 0.06 11.04 1.47
CA VAL A 26 -0.30 9.97 0.52
C VAL A 26 -1.46 10.37 -0.40
N VAL A 27 -2.44 11.12 0.11
CA VAL A 27 -3.63 11.53 -0.65
C VAL A 27 -3.26 12.64 -1.62
N LYS A 28 -2.53 13.67 -1.16
CA LYS A 28 -2.04 14.73 -2.06
C LYS A 28 -1.14 14.19 -3.16
N THR A 29 -0.36 13.14 -2.86
CA THR A 29 0.45 12.46 -3.87
C THR A 29 -0.45 11.77 -4.89
N ALA A 30 -1.46 11.01 -4.46
CA ALA A 30 -2.42 10.39 -5.37
C ALA A 30 -3.20 11.43 -6.21
N GLU A 31 -3.61 12.55 -5.64
CA GLU A 31 -4.23 13.66 -6.39
C GLU A 31 -3.31 14.22 -7.48
N ALA A 32 -2.01 14.36 -7.19
CA ALA A 32 -1.02 14.80 -8.16
C ALA A 32 -0.86 13.77 -9.30
N LEU A 33 -0.90 12.47 -8.98
CA LEU A 33 -0.89 11.40 -9.97
C LEU A 33 -2.13 11.44 -10.87
N ILE A 34 -3.32 11.62 -10.29
CA ILE A 34 -4.57 11.73 -11.06
C ILE A 34 -4.47 12.90 -12.06
N LYS A 35 -3.94 14.05 -11.63
CA LYS A 35 -3.70 15.21 -12.52
C LYS A 35 -2.69 14.91 -13.63
N ALA A 36 -1.74 14.00 -13.38
CA ALA A 36 -0.76 13.53 -14.35
C ALA A 36 -1.28 12.38 -15.23
N GLY A 37 -2.54 11.95 -15.06
CA GLY A 37 -3.14 10.86 -15.83
C GLY A 37 -2.88 9.46 -15.29
N VAL A 38 -2.32 9.32 -14.09
CA VAL A 38 -2.08 8.04 -13.43
C VAL A 38 -3.08 7.87 -12.28
N SER A 39 -3.89 6.83 -12.32
CA SER A 39 -4.97 6.59 -11.34
C SER A 39 -4.67 5.39 -10.44
N ASN A 40 -3.40 5.03 -10.29
CA ASN A 40 -2.96 3.96 -9.41
C ASN A 40 -1.65 4.29 -8.67
N MET A 41 -1.48 3.69 -7.50
CA MET A 41 -0.23 3.71 -6.72
C MET A 41 -0.29 2.61 -5.66
N GLU A 42 0.84 1.97 -5.38
CA GLU A 42 0.99 1.07 -4.25
C GLU A 42 1.61 1.80 -3.06
N VAL A 43 1.15 1.49 -1.84
CA VAL A 43 1.82 1.92 -0.60
C VAL A 43 2.71 0.76 -0.14
N THR A 44 4.02 0.98 -0.13
CA THR A 44 4.92 -0.04 0.44
C THR A 44 4.65 -0.21 1.93
N CYS A 45 4.59 -1.45 2.40
CA CYS A 45 4.48 -1.75 3.82
C CYS A 45 5.74 -1.38 4.63
N ARG A 46 6.78 -0.84 3.99
CA ARG A 46 8.03 -0.39 4.62
C ARG A 46 7.99 1.06 5.12
N VAL A 47 6.95 1.84 4.78
CA VAL A 47 6.74 3.18 5.36
C VAL A 47 6.01 3.10 6.69
N LYS A 48 6.00 4.18 7.47
CA LYS A 48 5.22 4.24 8.71
C LYS A 48 3.72 4.20 8.40
N ARG A 49 2.95 3.52 9.24
CA ARG A 49 1.49 3.44 9.26
C ARG A 49 0.92 3.15 7.85
N PRO A 50 1.38 2.07 7.19
CA PRO A 50 0.99 1.78 5.81
C PRO A 50 -0.50 1.47 5.69
N LEU A 51 -1.10 0.80 6.69
CA LEU A 51 -2.53 0.51 6.75
C LEU A 51 -3.36 1.79 6.84
N GLU A 52 -3.00 2.72 7.74
CA GLU A 52 -3.69 4.03 7.84
C GLU A 52 -3.61 4.83 6.54
N LYS A 53 -2.46 4.80 5.87
CA LYS A 53 -2.29 5.49 4.56
C LYS A 53 -3.18 4.87 3.50
N LEU A 54 -3.29 3.54 3.46
CA LEU A 54 -4.15 2.82 2.53
C LEU A 54 -5.62 3.09 2.80
N GLU A 55 -6.07 3.00 4.06
CA GLU A 55 -7.44 3.32 4.47
C GLU A 55 -7.82 4.75 4.11
N ARG A 56 -6.91 5.72 4.33
CA ARG A 56 -7.11 7.11 3.92
C ARG A 56 -7.28 7.24 2.42
N LEU A 57 -6.43 6.60 1.61
CA LEU A 57 -6.60 6.60 0.14
C LEU A 57 -7.96 6.03 -0.27
N ARG A 58 -8.37 4.90 0.32
CA ARG A 58 -9.65 4.26 0.00
C ARG A 58 -10.86 5.10 0.39
N LYS A 59 -10.76 5.85 1.49
CA LYS A 59 -11.81 6.75 1.99
C LYS A 59 -11.90 8.05 1.18
N GLU A 60 -10.76 8.69 0.95
CA GLU A 60 -10.69 10.02 0.34
C GLU A 60 -10.76 9.96 -1.20
N LEU A 61 -10.24 8.88 -1.80
CA LEU A 61 -10.18 8.68 -3.26
C LEU A 61 -10.67 7.26 -3.65
N PRO A 62 -11.97 6.95 -3.53
CA PRO A 62 -12.50 5.59 -3.72
C PRO A 62 -12.28 5.02 -5.14
N ASP A 63 -12.14 5.90 -6.14
CA ASP A 63 -11.89 5.56 -7.55
C ASP A 63 -10.41 5.49 -7.92
N PHE A 64 -9.50 5.80 -7.00
CA PHE A 64 -8.07 5.63 -7.19
C PHE A 64 -7.64 4.22 -6.80
N VAL A 65 -6.89 3.54 -7.66
CA VAL A 65 -6.45 2.16 -7.43
C VAL A 65 -5.25 2.16 -6.48
N ALA A 66 -5.54 1.99 -5.19
CA ALA A 66 -4.53 1.87 -4.16
C ALA A 66 -4.16 0.39 -3.95
N GLY A 67 -2.90 0.03 -4.20
CA GLY A 67 -2.37 -1.29 -3.86
C GLY A 67 -1.41 -1.25 -2.68
N SER A 68 -0.78 -2.39 -2.41
CA SER A 68 0.27 -2.46 -1.40
C SER A 68 1.36 -3.42 -1.80
N ALA A 69 2.56 -3.15 -1.30
CA ALA A 69 3.78 -3.80 -1.74
C ALA A 69 4.74 -4.11 -0.61
N SER A 70 5.75 -4.92 -0.93
CA SER A 70 6.75 -5.41 0.03
C SER A 70 6.15 -6.32 1.11
N LEU A 71 5.05 -7.00 0.77
CA LEU A 71 4.45 -8.04 1.60
C LEU A 71 5.32 -9.30 1.60
N ILE A 72 5.07 -10.14 2.60
CA ILE A 72 5.56 -11.51 2.69
C ILE A 72 4.31 -12.38 2.82
N ASP A 73 4.08 -13.27 1.86
CA ASP A 73 2.86 -14.09 1.79
C ASP A 73 2.94 -15.35 2.66
N SER A 74 4.14 -15.88 2.90
CA SER A 74 4.38 -16.92 3.91
C SER A 74 4.22 -16.33 5.32
N PRO A 75 3.25 -16.82 6.12
CA PRO A 75 3.08 -16.39 7.51
C PRO A 75 4.31 -16.69 8.37
N GLU A 76 5.00 -17.81 8.13
CA GLU A 76 6.20 -18.21 8.86
C GLU A 76 7.35 -17.25 8.58
N MET A 77 7.57 -16.87 7.31
CA MET A 77 8.61 -15.91 6.95
C MET A 77 8.27 -14.50 7.42
N LEU A 78 6.99 -14.11 7.41
CA LEU A 78 6.54 -12.84 7.98
C LEU A 78 6.86 -12.78 9.48
N ASP A 79 6.60 -13.86 10.22
CA ASP A 79 6.92 -13.95 11.65
C ASP A 79 8.43 -13.88 11.89
N VAL A 80 9.23 -14.62 11.11
CA VAL A 80 10.71 -14.54 11.16
C VAL A 80 11.18 -13.11 10.89
N TYR A 81 10.67 -12.46 9.85
CA TYR A 81 11.03 -11.09 9.50
C TYR A 81 10.69 -10.11 10.63
N ASN A 82 9.47 -10.16 11.14
CA ASN A 82 9.00 -9.24 12.19
C ASN A 82 9.72 -9.47 13.52
N LYS A 83 10.12 -10.71 13.84
CA LYS A 83 10.98 -11.03 14.99
C LYS A 83 12.41 -10.52 14.82
N ALA A 84 12.97 -10.62 13.62
CA ALA A 84 14.31 -10.12 13.28
C ALA A 84 14.36 -8.58 13.21
N ASN A 85 13.23 -7.91 13.06
CA ASN A 85 13.11 -6.45 13.00
C ASN A 85 12.26 -5.86 14.15
N PRO A 86 12.62 -6.12 15.43
CA PRO A 86 11.82 -5.69 16.57
C PRO A 86 11.79 -4.17 16.74
N GLN A 87 12.71 -3.43 16.11
CA GLN A 87 12.72 -1.97 16.10
C GLN A 87 11.39 -1.40 15.63
N TYR A 88 10.71 -2.05 14.68
CA TYR A 88 9.41 -1.63 14.18
C TYR A 88 8.27 -1.78 15.18
N ARG A 89 8.50 -2.36 16.36
CA ARG A 89 7.51 -2.36 17.46
C ARG A 89 7.60 -1.11 18.33
N LYS A 90 8.66 -0.32 18.20
CA LYS A 90 8.78 0.98 18.86
C LYS A 90 8.08 2.01 17.97
N ALA A 91 7.09 2.71 18.50
CA ALA A 91 6.33 3.73 17.77
C ALA A 91 7.21 4.80 17.07
N SER A 92 8.44 5.02 17.55
CA SER A 92 9.41 5.94 16.95
C SER A 92 10.10 5.42 15.68
N CYS A 93 10.17 4.09 15.47
CA CYS A 93 11.03 3.44 14.49
C CYS A 93 10.29 2.84 13.28
N GLY A 94 8.96 2.79 13.28
CA GLY A 94 8.12 2.28 12.19
C GLY A 94 7.07 1.30 12.69
N ASP A 95 6.47 0.54 11.79
CA ASP A 95 5.43 -0.46 12.09
C ASP A 95 5.89 -1.85 11.61
N PRO A 96 5.51 -2.95 12.28
CA PRO A 96 5.76 -4.29 11.77
C PRO A 96 5.17 -4.45 10.38
N LEU A 97 5.73 -5.33 9.55
CA LEU A 97 5.07 -5.66 8.30
C LEU A 97 3.68 -6.25 8.58
N PRO A 98 2.62 -5.73 7.94
CA PRO A 98 1.31 -6.34 8.01
C PRO A 98 1.28 -7.63 7.18
N SER A 99 0.34 -8.51 7.53
CA SER A 99 -0.01 -9.67 6.73
C SER A 99 -0.75 -9.27 5.44
N VAL A 100 -0.74 -10.17 4.46
CA VAL A 100 -1.54 -10.06 3.23
C VAL A 100 -3.02 -9.83 3.55
N ARG A 101 -3.53 -10.47 4.62
CA ARG A 101 -4.92 -10.34 5.05
C ARG A 101 -5.24 -8.94 5.56
N GLU A 102 -4.42 -8.40 6.46
CA GLU A 102 -4.62 -7.05 7.03
C GLU A 102 -4.64 -5.98 5.94
N VAL A 103 -3.77 -6.12 4.94
CA VAL A 103 -3.72 -5.18 3.81
C VAL A 103 -4.94 -5.33 2.88
N ALA A 104 -5.39 -6.56 2.63
CA ALA A 104 -6.61 -6.79 1.88
C ALA A 104 -7.83 -6.18 2.61
N ASP A 105 -7.92 -6.37 3.93
CA ASP A 105 -9.01 -5.83 4.76
C ASP A 105 -8.95 -4.30 4.87
N ALA A 106 -7.76 -3.68 4.82
CA ALA A 106 -7.57 -2.24 4.70
C ALA A 106 -7.96 -1.68 3.31
N GLY A 107 -8.34 -2.55 2.37
CA GLY A 107 -8.97 -2.18 1.10
C GLY A 107 -8.02 -2.05 -0.08
N ALA A 108 -6.85 -2.69 -0.04
CA ALA A 108 -5.97 -2.74 -1.20
C ALA A 108 -6.67 -3.39 -2.41
N CYS A 109 -6.55 -2.74 -3.58
CA CYS A 109 -7.12 -3.23 -4.84
C CYS A 109 -6.26 -4.33 -5.49
N TYR A 110 -4.98 -4.40 -5.12
CA TYR A 110 -4.04 -5.43 -5.53
C TYR A 110 -2.92 -5.54 -4.50
N LEU A 111 -2.24 -6.69 -4.47
CA LEU A 111 -1.21 -7.04 -3.48
C LEU A 111 0.04 -7.50 -4.22
N VAL A 112 1.19 -6.94 -3.86
CA VAL A 112 2.50 -7.33 -4.37
C VAL A 112 3.31 -7.93 -3.23
N SER A 113 3.44 -9.26 -3.27
CA SER A 113 4.30 -10.03 -2.37
C SER A 113 5.50 -10.59 -3.12
N ALA A 114 6.61 -10.72 -2.42
CA ALA A 114 7.74 -11.57 -2.81
C ALA A 114 7.63 -12.93 -2.13
#